data_AF-A0A315QS74-F1
#
_entry.id   AF-A0A315QS74-F1
#
_cell.length_a   1.000
_cell.length_b   1.000
_cell.length_c   1.000
_cell.angle_alpha   90.00
_cell.angle_beta   90.00
_cell.angle_gamma   90.00
#
_symmetry.space_group_name_H-M   'P 1'
#
loop_
_entity.id
_entity.type
_entity.pdbx_description
1 polymer ?
#
loop_
_entity_poly.entity_id
_entity_poly.type
_entity_poly.pdbx_seq_one_letter_code
_entity_poly.pdbx_strand_id
1 'polypeptide(L)'
;MISVKPDWNDSADLLGYSNIRGDFQPGPILETIKKAAEDPANPYLVCLDEMNLARVEYYFSDFLSKMETRHYAGDQIKTDRLLSENDFDQNDSNDSQAKYSNLQIPDNLYLIGTVNMDETTHPFSKKVLDRANTIEFNQIDLTAFLEEDYTDQAQSLKVNNQFLKTKYLNLKDLLPAKKDEVRRTTEELERLNEILKKANLQVGYRIRDEINFYIVEALDKELLAKNTAFDKEILQKVLPRIQGSSAIIKEILLELFDFFSGSSFSQENGQLAARVWKYYQANQESFKYPESAEKIAYMLRRFEEDGFTSYWL
;
A
#
# COMPACT_ATOMS: atom_id res chain seq x y z
N MET A 1 9.40 16.35 -0.25
CA MET A 1 7.93 16.39 -0.26
C MET A 1 7.51 17.10 -1.53
N ILE A 2 6.52 16.57 -2.24
CA ILE A 2 5.98 17.09 -3.50
C ILE A 2 4.47 17.23 -3.29
N SER A 3 3.95 18.44 -3.32
CA SER A 3 2.51 18.67 -3.17
C SER A 3 1.81 18.44 -4.50
N VAL A 4 0.90 17.47 -4.54
CA VAL A 4 0.10 17.17 -5.74
C VAL A 4 -0.89 18.32 -5.98
N LYS A 5 -1.15 18.62 -7.25
CA LYS A 5 -2.11 19.65 -7.65
C LYS A 5 -3.31 19.02 -8.35
N PRO A 6 -4.52 19.59 -8.19
CA PRO A 6 -5.75 19.01 -8.73
C PRO A 6 -5.80 19.00 -10.27
N ASP A 7 -4.97 19.81 -10.93
CA ASP A 7 -4.85 19.89 -12.39
C ASP A 7 -3.84 18.89 -12.98
N TRP A 8 -3.23 18.04 -12.16
CA TRP A 8 -2.35 16.97 -12.63
C TRP A 8 -3.15 15.90 -13.38
N ASN A 9 -2.94 15.83 -14.70
CA ASN A 9 -3.72 14.97 -15.59
C ASN A 9 -2.87 13.94 -16.35
N ASP A 10 -1.55 14.05 -16.31
CA ASP A 10 -0.63 13.11 -16.92
C ASP A 10 0.73 13.10 -16.19
N SER A 11 1.67 12.30 -16.67
CA SER A 11 2.98 12.12 -16.02
C SER A 11 3.91 13.32 -16.16
N ALA A 12 3.58 14.33 -16.98
CA ALA A 12 4.44 15.49 -17.23
C ALA A 12 4.68 16.30 -15.95
N ASP A 13 3.66 16.44 -15.10
CA ASP A 13 3.78 17.20 -13.85
C ASP A 13 4.76 16.56 -12.86
N LEU A 14 4.89 15.23 -12.91
CA LEU A 14 5.76 14.48 -12.01
C LEU A 14 7.14 14.22 -12.61
N LEU A 15 7.20 13.79 -13.88
CA LEU A 15 8.42 13.39 -14.60
C LEU A 15 9.02 14.52 -15.43
N GLY A 16 8.23 15.45 -15.94
CA GLY A 16 8.69 16.57 -16.78
C GLY A 16 8.19 16.51 -18.22
N TYR A 17 8.44 17.59 -18.96
CA TYR A 17 8.02 17.74 -20.35
C TYR A 17 8.93 18.70 -21.12
N SER A 18 9.01 18.58 -22.45
CA SER A 18 9.64 19.59 -23.31
C SER A 18 8.69 20.76 -23.58
N ASN A 19 9.16 21.97 -23.34
CA ASN A 19 8.40 23.19 -23.64
C ASN A 19 8.40 23.50 -25.15
N ILE A 20 7.67 24.55 -25.55
CA ILE A 20 7.56 24.98 -26.96
C ILE A 20 8.89 25.38 -27.63
N ARG A 21 9.95 25.63 -26.85
CA ARG A 21 11.30 25.93 -27.35
C ARG A 21 12.17 24.68 -27.52
N GLY A 22 11.65 23.51 -27.14
CA GLY A 22 12.37 22.24 -27.10
C GLY A 22 13.02 21.94 -25.74
N ASP A 23 13.19 22.94 -24.88
CA ASP A 23 13.89 22.76 -23.61
C ASP A 23 13.09 21.87 -22.66
N PHE A 24 13.72 20.79 -22.19
CA PHE A 24 13.10 19.86 -21.25
C PHE A 24 13.01 20.50 -19.85
N GLN A 25 11.81 20.48 -19.27
CA GLN A 25 11.52 20.91 -17.92
C GLN A 25 11.46 19.67 -17.03
N PRO A 26 12.47 19.40 -16.18
CA PRO A 26 12.47 18.21 -15.34
C PRO A 26 11.39 18.30 -14.27
N GLY A 27 10.66 17.20 -14.10
CA GLY A 27 9.67 17.09 -13.03
C GLY A 27 10.31 17.00 -11.64
N PRO A 28 9.56 17.32 -10.57
CA PRO A 28 10.08 17.48 -9.21
C PRO A 28 10.72 16.21 -8.64
N ILE A 29 10.36 15.03 -9.14
CA ILE A 29 10.90 13.76 -8.63
C ILE A 29 12.24 13.39 -9.28
N LEU A 30 12.54 13.83 -10.51
CA LEU A 30 13.71 13.38 -11.26
C LEU A 30 15.03 13.67 -10.55
N GLU A 31 15.16 14.86 -9.98
CA GLU A 31 16.36 15.24 -9.21
C GLU A 31 16.55 14.36 -7.97
N THR A 32 15.45 13.91 -7.35
CA THR A 32 15.52 13.00 -6.20
C THR A 32 15.94 11.60 -6.63
N ILE A 33 15.42 11.12 -7.77
CA ILE A 33 15.81 9.83 -8.34
C ILE A 33 17.29 9.82 -8.71
N LYS A 34 17.77 10.90 -9.34
CA LYS A 34 19.18 11.04 -9.70
C LYS A 34 20.08 10.99 -8.47
N LYS A 35 19.75 11.77 -7.44
CA LYS A 35 20.49 11.75 -6.15
C LYS A 35 20.45 10.36 -5.51
N ALA A 36 19.30 9.69 -5.51
CA ALA A 36 19.17 8.34 -4.97
C ALA A 36 20.02 7.32 -5.73
N ALA A 37 20.11 7.43 -7.06
CA ALA A 37 20.95 6.58 -7.89
C ALA A 37 22.45 6.81 -7.65
N GLU A 38 22.86 8.03 -7.34
CA GLU A 38 24.24 8.41 -6.99
C GLU A 38 24.62 8.02 -5.55
N ASP A 39 23.65 7.84 -4.66
CA ASP A 39 23.84 7.47 -3.24
C ASP A 39 23.01 6.21 -2.83
N PRO A 40 23.38 5.01 -3.32
CA PRO A 40 22.62 3.78 -3.09
C PRO A 40 22.64 3.27 -1.64
N ALA A 41 23.52 3.81 -0.78
CA ALA A 41 23.66 3.37 0.60
C ALA A 41 22.55 3.90 1.51
N ASN A 42 22.00 5.07 1.20
CA ASN A 42 20.98 5.74 2.01
C ASN A 42 19.60 5.62 1.39
N PRO A 43 18.53 5.48 2.20
CA PRO A 43 17.16 5.50 1.69
C PRO A 43 16.72 6.92 1.36
N TYR A 44 16.01 7.08 0.24
CA TYR A 44 15.42 8.32 -0.24
C TYR A 44 13.90 8.20 -0.20
N LEU A 45 13.25 8.97 0.67
CA LEU A 45 11.80 8.96 0.84
C LEU A 45 11.20 10.18 0.16
N VAL A 46 10.35 9.96 -0.85
CA VAL A 46 9.55 11.00 -1.50
C VAL A 46 8.12 10.90 -1.00
N CYS A 47 7.69 11.92 -0.26
CA CYS A 47 6.30 12.10 0.13
C CYS A 47 5.55 12.89 -0.94
N LEU A 48 4.55 12.28 -1.57
CA LEU A 48 3.53 12.91 -2.41
C LEU A 48 2.39 13.36 -1.50
N ASP A 49 2.32 14.66 -1.26
CA ASP A 49 1.35 15.23 -0.33
C ASP A 49 -0.02 15.38 -1.00
N GLU A 50 -1.07 14.93 -0.31
CA GLU A 50 -2.46 14.86 -0.76
C GLU A 50 -2.59 14.20 -2.14
N MET A 51 -2.01 12.99 -2.27
CA MET A 51 -1.81 12.34 -3.56
C MET A 51 -3.11 12.12 -4.35
N ASN A 52 -4.26 12.05 -3.66
CA ASN A 52 -5.59 11.81 -4.21
C ASN A 52 -6.36 13.10 -4.58
N LEU A 53 -5.73 14.28 -4.48
CA LEU A 53 -6.27 15.53 -5.05
C LEU A 53 -6.46 15.44 -6.58
N ALA A 54 -5.56 14.71 -7.24
CA ALA A 54 -5.68 14.36 -8.64
C ALA A 54 -5.88 12.84 -8.79
N ARG A 55 -6.34 12.41 -9.97
CA ARG A 55 -6.44 10.98 -10.29
C ARG A 55 -5.05 10.37 -10.35
N VAL A 56 -4.64 9.72 -9.27
CA VAL A 56 -3.32 9.09 -9.09
C VAL A 56 -2.95 8.21 -10.28
N GLU A 57 -3.90 7.45 -10.81
CA GLU A 57 -3.65 6.55 -11.92
C GLU A 57 -3.29 7.25 -13.25
N TYR A 58 -3.48 8.58 -13.35
CA TYR A 58 -3.11 9.36 -14.54
C TYR A 58 -1.68 9.86 -14.41
N TYR A 59 -1.40 10.72 -13.42
CA TYR A 59 -0.06 11.33 -13.28
C TYR A 59 1.00 10.33 -12.83
N PHE A 60 0.60 9.27 -12.13
CA PHE A 60 1.50 8.24 -11.62
C PHE A 60 1.56 7.00 -12.50
N SER A 61 0.87 7.01 -13.66
CA SER A 61 0.73 5.86 -14.56
C SER A 61 2.07 5.27 -14.99
N ASP A 62 2.99 6.12 -15.47
CA ASP A 62 4.31 5.71 -15.93
C ASP A 62 5.14 5.14 -14.79
N PHE A 63 5.10 5.75 -13.61
CA PHE A 63 5.75 5.20 -12.41
C PHE A 63 5.25 3.80 -12.07
N LEU A 64 3.92 3.62 -11.99
CA LEU A 64 3.32 2.31 -11.72
C LEU A 64 3.69 1.28 -12.78
N SER A 65 3.82 1.70 -14.04
CA SER A 65 4.25 0.84 -15.14
C SER A 65 5.71 0.41 -14.97
N LYS A 66 6.64 1.36 -14.72
CA LYS A 66 8.07 1.05 -14.55
C LYS A 66 8.34 0.23 -13.30
N MET A 67 7.57 0.39 -12.23
CA MET A 67 7.67 -0.48 -11.04
C MET A 67 7.43 -1.98 -11.34
N GLU A 68 6.71 -2.32 -12.42
CA GLU A 68 6.50 -3.71 -12.83
C GLU A 68 7.71 -4.33 -13.54
N THR A 69 8.63 -3.50 -14.00
CA THR A 69 9.82 -3.92 -14.78
C THR A 69 11.04 -4.18 -13.89
N ARG A 70 10.84 -4.24 -12.56
CA ARG A 70 11.87 -4.50 -11.57
C ARG A 70 12.58 -5.82 -11.87
N HIS A 71 13.90 -5.76 -11.96
CA HIS A 71 14.75 -6.93 -12.16
C HIS A 71 16.06 -6.78 -11.40
N TYR A 72 16.74 -7.92 -11.18
CA TYR A 72 18.06 -7.95 -10.58
C TYR A 72 19.13 -7.53 -11.61
N ALA A 73 19.97 -6.58 -11.22
CA ALA A 73 21.14 -6.12 -11.97
C ALA A 73 22.37 -6.21 -11.05
N GLY A 74 22.95 -7.41 -10.95
CA GLY A 74 23.92 -7.74 -9.91
C GLY A 74 23.25 -7.70 -8.54
N ASP A 75 23.87 -7.01 -7.58
CA ASP A 75 23.31 -6.83 -6.24
C ASP A 75 22.25 -5.72 -6.15
N GLN A 76 21.96 -5.00 -7.24
CA GLN A 76 20.99 -3.91 -7.28
C GLN A 76 19.67 -4.36 -7.90
N ILE A 77 18.56 -3.74 -7.49
CA ILE A 77 17.28 -3.85 -8.17
C ILE A 77 17.08 -2.58 -9.00
N LYS A 78 16.73 -2.75 -10.27
CA LYS A 78 16.49 -1.63 -11.20
C LYS A 78 15.23 -1.88 -12.02
N THR A 79 14.67 -0.81 -12.58
CA THR A 79 13.54 -0.85 -13.52
C THR A 79 13.99 -0.52 -14.93
N ASP A 80 13.10 -0.61 -15.91
CA ASP A 80 13.28 0.07 -17.18
C ASP A 80 13.41 1.58 -16.98
N ARG A 81 13.97 2.26 -17.99
CA ARG A 81 14.16 3.71 -18.00
C ARG A 81 12.83 4.44 -17.86
N LEU A 82 12.81 5.48 -17.02
CA LEU A 82 11.63 6.31 -16.77
C LEU A 82 11.26 7.15 -17.99
N LEU A 83 12.28 7.71 -18.64
CA LEU A 83 12.17 8.51 -19.85
C LEU A 83 12.92 7.82 -20.99
N SER A 84 12.40 7.97 -22.20
CA SER A 84 13.01 7.55 -23.45
C SER A 84 13.78 8.70 -24.10
N GLU A 85 14.63 8.40 -25.06
CA GLU A 85 15.34 9.44 -25.82
C GLU A 85 14.39 10.34 -26.62
N ASN A 86 13.19 9.85 -26.95
CA ASN A 86 12.17 10.60 -27.68
C ASN A 86 11.42 11.64 -26.81
N ASP A 87 11.59 11.58 -25.48
CA ASP A 87 10.98 12.55 -24.56
C ASP A 87 11.77 13.87 -24.49
N PHE A 88 12.92 13.92 -25.19
CA PHE A 88 13.79 15.09 -25.26
C PHE A 88 13.85 15.61 -26.70
N ASP A 89 13.69 16.92 -26.87
CA ASP A 89 13.88 17.57 -28.17
C ASP A 89 15.37 17.62 -28.53
N GLN A 90 15.70 17.42 -29.81
CA GLN A 90 17.07 17.53 -30.30
C GLN A 90 17.64 18.94 -30.14
N ASN A 91 16.77 19.95 -30.02
CA ASN A 91 17.13 21.34 -29.81
C ASN A 91 17.20 21.72 -28.32
N ASP A 92 17.06 20.77 -27.39
CA ASP A 92 17.18 21.05 -25.95
C ASP A 92 18.55 21.66 -25.63
N SER A 93 18.52 22.87 -25.07
CA SER A 93 19.74 23.62 -24.77
C SER A 93 20.44 23.17 -23.48
N ASN A 94 19.81 22.27 -22.70
CA ASN A 94 20.22 21.93 -21.34
C ASN A 94 20.88 20.56 -21.17
N ASP A 95 21.14 19.84 -22.26
CA ASP A 95 21.69 18.48 -22.26
C ASP A 95 20.89 17.53 -21.33
N SER A 96 19.57 17.70 -21.35
CA SER A 96 18.64 17.00 -20.45
C SER A 96 18.57 15.52 -20.80
N GLN A 97 18.73 15.16 -22.07
CA GLN A 97 18.81 13.77 -22.51
C GLN A 97 19.96 13.05 -21.79
N ALA A 98 21.18 13.59 -21.78
CA ALA A 98 22.30 12.95 -21.09
C ALA A 98 22.07 12.82 -19.57
N LYS A 99 21.37 13.80 -18.98
CA LYS A 99 21.08 13.84 -17.53
C LYS A 99 20.00 12.85 -17.10
N TYR A 100 18.93 12.70 -17.90
CA TYR A 100 17.69 12.07 -17.43
C TYR A 100 17.26 10.83 -18.22
N SER A 101 17.72 10.63 -19.47
CA SER A 101 17.27 9.49 -20.31
C SER A 101 17.67 8.12 -19.76
N ASN A 102 18.72 8.04 -18.95
CA ASN A 102 19.17 6.79 -18.34
C ASN A 102 18.62 6.56 -16.92
N LEU A 103 17.77 7.46 -16.40
CA LEU A 103 17.22 7.29 -15.06
C LEU A 103 16.27 6.10 -15.00
N GLN A 104 16.48 5.29 -13.97
CA GLN A 104 15.65 4.15 -13.58
C GLN A 104 15.20 4.39 -12.13
N ILE A 105 14.18 3.69 -11.65
CA ILE A 105 13.81 3.74 -10.23
C ILE A 105 14.84 2.92 -9.45
N PRO A 106 15.67 3.53 -8.58
CA PRO A 106 16.66 2.81 -7.82
C PRO A 106 16.00 2.13 -6.61
N ASP A 107 16.64 1.08 -6.10
CA ASP A 107 16.12 0.25 -5.02
C ASP A 107 16.18 0.87 -3.61
N ASN A 108 16.66 2.11 -3.52
CA ASN A 108 16.67 2.95 -2.33
C ASN A 108 15.65 4.09 -2.38
N LEU A 109 14.83 4.18 -3.43
CA LEU A 109 13.75 5.16 -3.52
C LEU A 109 12.44 4.58 -3.00
N TYR A 110 11.85 5.25 -2.01
CA TYR A 110 10.57 4.91 -1.40
C TYR A 110 9.58 6.04 -1.63
N LEU A 111 8.39 5.68 -2.11
CA LEU A 111 7.32 6.62 -2.40
C LEU A 111 6.23 6.45 -1.34
N ILE A 112 5.89 7.56 -0.68
CA ILE A 112 4.84 7.63 0.33
C ILE A 112 3.83 8.65 -0.18
N GLY A 113 2.54 8.33 -0.10
CA GLY A 113 1.49 9.28 -0.40
C GLY A 113 0.65 9.55 0.85
N THR A 114 0.42 10.82 1.16
CA THR A 114 -0.62 11.20 2.14
C THR A 114 -1.95 11.32 1.42
N VAL A 115 -3.02 11.00 2.12
CA VAL A 115 -4.36 10.87 1.55
C VAL A 115 -5.35 11.46 2.52
N ASN A 116 -6.22 12.34 2.03
CA ASN A 116 -7.40 12.78 2.77
C ASN A 116 -8.61 11.99 2.24
N MET A 117 -9.29 11.24 3.12
CA MET A 117 -10.48 10.46 2.73
C MET A 117 -11.78 11.25 2.92
N ASP A 118 -11.83 12.49 2.44
CA ASP A 118 -13.02 13.34 2.44
C ASP A 118 -13.71 13.35 1.06
N GLU A 119 -14.95 13.83 1.00
CA GLU A 119 -15.80 13.81 -0.22
C GLU A 119 -15.19 14.54 -1.43
N THR A 120 -14.18 15.39 -1.21
CA THR A 120 -13.58 16.24 -2.24
C THR A 120 -12.46 15.57 -3.05
N THR A 121 -12.10 14.34 -2.71
CA THR A 121 -10.95 13.65 -3.32
C THR A 121 -11.34 12.49 -4.23
N HIS A 122 -10.40 12.05 -5.08
CA HIS A 122 -10.64 10.95 -6.00
C HIS A 122 -10.42 9.59 -5.31
N PRO A 123 -11.34 8.62 -5.48
CA PRO A 123 -11.14 7.27 -4.95
C PRO A 123 -10.00 6.57 -5.68
N PHE A 124 -9.28 5.69 -4.98
CA PHE A 124 -8.23 4.89 -5.58
C PHE A 124 -8.80 3.76 -6.42
N SER A 125 -8.22 3.56 -7.62
CA SER A 125 -8.49 2.37 -8.40
C SER A 125 -7.77 1.16 -7.85
N LYS A 126 -8.30 -0.03 -8.15
CA LYS A 126 -7.64 -1.30 -7.80
C LYS A 126 -6.21 -1.37 -8.36
N LYS A 127 -5.93 -0.71 -9.48
CA LYS A 127 -4.59 -0.65 -10.08
C LYS A 127 -3.58 0.01 -9.13
N VAL A 128 -3.97 1.07 -8.42
CA VAL A 128 -3.10 1.75 -7.44
C VAL A 128 -3.01 0.93 -6.15
N LEU A 129 -4.15 0.47 -5.62
CA LEU A 129 -4.20 -0.32 -4.38
C LEU A 129 -3.41 -1.64 -4.49
N ASP A 130 -3.40 -2.28 -5.67
CA ASP A 130 -2.61 -3.49 -5.91
C ASP A 130 -1.09 -3.27 -5.79
N ARG A 131 -0.61 -2.01 -5.75
CA ARG A 131 0.82 -1.63 -5.80
C ARG A 131 1.27 -0.83 -4.59
N ALA A 132 0.38 -0.56 -3.64
CA ALA A 132 0.66 0.20 -2.43
C ALA A 132 0.17 -0.55 -1.20
N ASN A 133 0.83 -0.32 -0.06
CA ASN A 133 0.28 -0.62 1.25
C ASN A 133 -0.43 0.63 1.77
N THR A 134 -1.61 0.46 2.35
CA THR A 134 -2.41 1.57 2.86
C THR A 134 -2.40 1.54 4.37
N ILE A 135 -1.90 2.60 5.01
CA ILE A 135 -1.85 2.71 6.46
C ILE A 135 -2.85 3.80 6.87
N GLU A 136 -3.78 3.45 7.75
CA GLU A 136 -4.83 4.34 8.22
C GLU A 136 -4.52 4.83 9.64
N PHE A 137 -4.76 6.13 9.88
CA PHE A 137 -4.52 6.78 11.18
C PHE A 137 -5.86 7.26 11.75
N ASN A 138 -6.66 6.34 12.32
CA ASN A 138 -7.99 6.66 12.84
C ASN A 138 -8.08 6.77 14.37
N GLN A 139 -7.08 6.26 15.09
CA GLN A 139 -7.09 6.33 16.55
C GLN A 139 -6.55 7.69 16.98
N ILE A 140 -7.48 8.57 17.40
CA ILE A 140 -7.15 9.87 17.98
C ILE A 140 -7.31 9.75 19.48
N ASP A 141 -6.18 9.65 20.18
CA ASP A 141 -6.15 9.80 21.63
C ASP A 141 -5.78 11.25 21.97
N LEU A 142 -6.80 12.06 22.24
CA LEU A 142 -6.62 13.46 22.65
C LEU A 142 -5.97 13.58 24.03
N THR A 143 -5.88 12.49 24.79
CA THR A 143 -5.25 12.44 26.11
C THR A 143 -3.82 11.90 26.07
N ALA A 144 -3.31 11.47 24.92
CA ALA A 144 -1.94 10.95 24.76
C ALA A 144 -0.88 11.92 25.30
N PHE A 145 -1.08 13.24 25.16
CA PHE A 145 -0.16 14.26 25.71
C PHE A 145 -0.01 14.23 27.24
N LEU A 146 -0.96 13.61 27.96
CA LEU A 146 -0.90 13.44 29.42
C LEU A 146 -0.03 12.24 29.82
N GLU A 147 0.12 11.26 28.92
CA GLU A 147 0.85 10.01 29.13
C GLU A 147 2.18 9.96 28.38
N GLU A 148 2.42 10.89 27.45
CA GLU A 148 3.71 11.06 26.77
C GLU A 148 4.80 11.44 27.77
N ASP A 149 5.51 10.43 28.26
CA ASP A 149 6.79 10.63 28.89
C ASP A 149 7.80 11.04 27.81
N TYR A 150 7.94 12.35 27.57
CA TYR A 150 8.93 12.92 26.66
C TYR A 150 10.38 12.55 27.01
N THR A 151 10.62 11.82 28.12
CA THR A 151 11.93 11.27 28.48
C THR A 151 12.26 9.96 27.75
N ASP A 152 11.27 9.19 27.30
CA ASP A 152 11.46 8.01 26.43
C ASP A 152 11.68 8.47 24.99
N GLN A 153 12.86 9.01 24.73
CA GLN A 153 13.30 9.25 23.36
C GLN A 153 13.46 7.89 22.67
N ALA A 154 12.55 7.60 21.73
CA ALA A 154 12.67 6.45 20.86
C ALA A 154 14.10 6.38 20.31
N GLN A 155 14.78 5.25 20.55
CA GLN A 155 16.16 5.11 20.11
C GLN A 155 16.23 5.26 18.59
N SER A 156 16.92 6.29 18.12
CA SER A 156 17.14 6.48 16.70
C SER A 156 18.03 5.36 16.17
N LEU A 157 17.42 4.43 15.43
CA LEU A 157 18.13 3.39 14.71
C LEU A 157 18.65 3.95 13.39
N LYS A 158 19.97 4.08 13.27
CA LYS A 158 20.60 4.39 11.99
C LYS A 158 20.58 3.15 11.11
N VAL A 159 19.58 3.07 10.24
CA VAL A 159 19.45 2.01 9.23
C VAL A 159 19.92 2.51 7.87
N ASN A 160 20.61 1.65 7.12
CA ASN A 160 20.97 1.91 5.73
C ASN A 160 19.92 1.30 4.78
N ASN A 161 20.06 1.52 3.47
CA ASN A 161 19.11 0.96 2.52
C ASN A 161 19.06 -0.57 2.52
N GLN A 162 20.15 -1.26 2.89
CA GLN A 162 20.16 -2.73 2.93
C GLN A 162 19.13 -3.29 3.93
N PHE A 163 18.79 -2.54 4.97
CA PHE A 163 17.75 -2.93 5.92
C PHE A 163 16.34 -2.83 5.31
N LEU A 164 16.07 -1.79 4.52
CA LEU A 164 14.75 -1.50 3.96
C LEU A 164 14.50 -2.15 2.60
N LYS A 165 15.56 -2.43 1.85
CA LYS A 165 15.50 -3.03 0.52
C LYS A 165 14.90 -4.44 0.60
N THR A 166 14.01 -4.74 -0.33
CA THR A 166 13.47 -6.10 -0.47
C THR A 166 14.56 -7.09 -0.90
N LYS A 167 14.57 -8.28 -0.30
CA LYS A 167 15.44 -9.39 -0.72
C LYS A 167 14.89 -10.12 -1.95
N TYR A 168 13.56 -10.17 -2.08
CA TYR A 168 12.87 -10.99 -3.08
C TYR A 168 12.06 -10.11 -4.03
N LEU A 169 12.16 -10.40 -5.33
CA LEU A 169 11.30 -9.83 -6.37
C LEU A 169 10.22 -10.80 -6.83
N ASN A 170 10.51 -12.11 -6.83
CA ASN A 170 9.57 -13.13 -7.27
C ASN A 170 9.39 -14.21 -6.21
N LEU A 171 8.19 -14.76 -6.10
CA LEU A 171 7.90 -15.81 -5.13
C LEU A 171 8.80 -17.05 -5.31
N LYS A 172 9.15 -17.38 -6.56
CA LYS A 172 10.07 -18.49 -6.88
C LYS A 172 11.43 -18.37 -6.21
N ASP A 173 11.88 -17.16 -5.92
CA ASP A 173 13.18 -16.88 -5.29
C ASP A 173 13.10 -17.13 -3.77
N LEU A 174 11.90 -16.98 -3.20
CA LEU A 174 11.60 -17.23 -1.78
C LEU A 174 11.32 -18.71 -1.47
N LEU A 175 10.70 -19.43 -2.42
CA LEU A 175 10.23 -20.81 -2.22
C LEU A 175 11.30 -21.81 -1.71
N PRO A 176 12.55 -21.82 -2.20
CA PRO A 176 13.55 -22.79 -1.74
C PRO A 176 13.87 -22.69 -0.25
N ALA A 177 13.86 -21.47 0.30
CA ALA A 177 14.22 -21.21 1.69
C ALA A 177 13.02 -21.26 2.65
N LYS A 178 11.82 -20.90 2.19
CA LYS A 178 10.64 -20.64 3.04
C LYS A 178 9.37 -21.36 2.57
N LYS A 179 9.51 -22.55 1.98
CA LYS A 179 8.42 -23.29 1.33
C LYS A 179 7.21 -23.53 2.25
N ASP A 180 7.46 -23.91 3.49
CA ASP A 180 6.40 -24.25 4.45
C ASP A 180 5.66 -23.00 4.94
N GLU A 181 6.38 -21.91 5.20
CA GLU A 181 5.82 -20.61 5.54
C GLU A 181 4.94 -20.10 4.40
N VAL A 182 5.46 -20.09 3.17
CA VAL A 182 4.74 -19.63 1.98
C VAL A 182 3.48 -20.46 1.74
N ARG A 183 3.56 -21.79 1.88
CA ARG A 183 2.39 -22.67 1.75
C ARG A 183 1.32 -22.30 2.78
N ARG A 184 1.68 -22.25 4.07
CA ARG A 184 0.71 -21.96 5.15
C ARG A 184 0.05 -20.60 5.00
N THR A 185 0.84 -19.56 4.66
CA THR A 185 0.32 -18.21 4.42
C THR A 185 -0.61 -18.17 3.22
N THR A 186 -0.25 -18.86 2.13
CA THR A 186 -1.08 -18.93 0.91
C THR A 186 -2.38 -19.69 1.15
N GLU A 187 -2.37 -20.79 1.91
CA GLU A 187 -3.57 -21.55 2.29
C GLU A 187 -4.52 -20.74 3.20
N GLU A 188 -3.96 -19.89 4.06
CA GLU A 188 -4.73 -18.95 4.89
C GLU A 188 -5.35 -17.84 4.02
N LEU A 189 -4.58 -17.27 3.09
CA LEU A 189 -5.07 -16.27 2.14
C LEU A 189 -6.14 -16.84 1.20
N GLU A 190 -6.02 -18.08 0.76
CA GLU A 190 -6.99 -18.71 -0.14
C GLU A 190 -8.36 -18.89 0.54
N ARG A 191 -8.38 -19.24 1.84
CA ARG A 191 -9.62 -19.29 2.63
C ARG A 191 -10.29 -17.93 2.72
N LEU A 192 -9.52 -16.87 2.94
CA LEU A 192 -10.01 -15.49 2.88
C LEU A 192 -10.55 -15.15 1.49
N ASN A 193 -9.84 -15.58 0.44
CA ASN A 193 -10.15 -15.30 -0.95
C ASN A 193 -11.49 -15.91 -1.40
N GLU A 194 -11.83 -17.11 -0.93
CA GLU A 194 -13.12 -17.75 -1.23
C GLU A 194 -14.32 -16.95 -0.65
N ILE A 195 -14.15 -16.25 0.47
CA ILE A 195 -15.16 -15.33 1.00
C ILE A 195 -15.31 -14.12 0.05
N LEU A 196 -14.19 -13.49 -0.31
CA LEU A 196 -14.16 -12.28 -1.16
C LEU A 196 -14.69 -12.53 -2.58
N LYS A 197 -14.52 -13.74 -3.09
CA LYS A 197 -14.96 -14.18 -4.43
C LYS A 197 -16.46 -14.02 -4.63
N LYS A 198 -17.28 -14.13 -3.58
CA LYS A 198 -18.73 -13.91 -3.65
C LYS A 198 -19.11 -12.52 -4.16
N ALA A 199 -18.27 -11.52 -3.88
CA ALA A 199 -18.45 -10.13 -4.30
C ALA A 199 -17.54 -9.73 -5.48
N ASN A 200 -16.84 -10.67 -6.12
CA ASN A 200 -15.78 -10.40 -7.10
C ASN A 200 -14.64 -9.49 -6.57
N LEU A 201 -14.29 -9.67 -5.29
CA LEU A 201 -13.25 -8.89 -4.59
C LEU A 201 -11.96 -9.68 -4.35
N GLN A 202 -11.83 -10.85 -4.97
CA GLN A 202 -10.66 -11.72 -4.82
C GLN A 202 -9.34 -10.99 -5.11
N VAL A 203 -8.30 -11.43 -4.40
CA VAL A 203 -6.93 -10.99 -4.58
C VAL A 203 -6.21 -11.86 -5.60
N GLY A 204 -5.30 -11.24 -6.36
CA GLY A 204 -4.51 -11.91 -7.39
C GLY A 204 -3.13 -12.37 -6.89
N TYR A 205 -2.37 -12.97 -7.80
CA TYR A 205 -1.03 -13.49 -7.51
C TYR A 205 -0.04 -12.45 -6.98
N ARG A 206 -0.13 -11.20 -7.46
CA ARG A 206 0.76 -10.12 -6.97
C ARG A 206 0.58 -9.88 -5.48
N ILE A 207 -0.67 -9.71 -5.04
CA ILE A 207 -1.00 -9.47 -3.63
C ILE A 207 -0.57 -10.68 -2.78
N ARG A 208 -0.82 -11.90 -3.26
CA ARG A 208 -0.32 -13.11 -2.60
C ARG A 208 1.20 -13.06 -2.39
N ASP A 209 1.96 -12.71 -3.42
CA ASP A 209 3.42 -12.69 -3.36
C ASP A 209 3.91 -11.62 -2.38
N GLU A 210 3.33 -10.41 -2.43
CA GLU A 210 3.65 -9.31 -1.51
C GLU A 210 3.36 -9.65 -0.05
N ILE A 211 2.20 -10.26 0.24
CA ILE A 211 1.84 -10.72 1.59
C ILE A 211 2.86 -11.75 2.11
N ASN A 212 3.32 -12.66 1.24
CA ASN A 212 4.34 -13.63 1.60
C ASN A 212 5.70 -12.98 1.88
N PHE A 213 6.10 -12.00 1.05
CA PHE A 213 7.33 -11.23 1.30
C PHE A 213 7.24 -10.47 2.63
N TYR A 214 6.12 -9.82 2.91
CA TYR A 214 5.91 -9.08 4.14
C TYR A 214 6.03 -9.98 5.38
N ILE A 215 5.32 -11.11 5.40
CA ILE A 215 5.36 -12.02 6.54
C ILE A 215 6.76 -12.60 6.75
N VAL A 216 7.44 -13.02 5.67
CA VAL A 216 8.78 -13.58 5.81
C VAL A 216 9.76 -12.53 6.33
N GLU A 217 9.75 -11.31 5.79
CA GLU A 217 10.62 -10.24 6.27
C GLU A 217 10.31 -9.86 7.73
N ALA A 218 9.04 -9.81 8.11
CA ALA A 218 8.62 -9.52 9.49
C ALA A 218 9.11 -10.60 10.47
N LEU A 219 9.05 -11.87 10.08
CA LEU A 219 9.53 -13.00 10.90
C LEU A 219 11.06 -13.07 10.95
N ASP A 220 11.74 -12.93 9.81
CA ASP A 220 13.20 -13.02 9.71
C ASP A 220 13.90 -11.87 10.46
N LYS A 221 13.25 -10.72 10.58
CA LYS A 221 13.74 -9.56 11.33
C LYS A 221 13.18 -9.48 12.74
N GLU A 222 12.39 -10.47 13.16
CA GLU A 222 11.75 -10.53 14.49
C GLU A 222 10.93 -9.27 14.84
N LEU A 223 10.33 -8.64 13.82
CA LEU A 223 9.58 -7.39 13.98
C LEU A 223 8.15 -7.63 14.45
N LEU A 224 7.51 -8.68 13.95
CA LEU A 224 6.11 -9.00 14.24
C LEU A 224 5.91 -10.51 14.33
N ALA A 225 4.98 -10.94 15.18
CA ALA A 225 4.48 -12.31 15.17
C ALA A 225 3.70 -12.59 13.88
N LYS A 226 3.66 -13.85 13.45
CA LYS A 226 3.04 -14.26 12.18
C LYS A 226 1.59 -13.78 12.02
N ASN A 227 0.75 -14.00 13.04
CA ASN A 227 -0.66 -13.63 12.96
C ASN A 227 -0.83 -12.11 12.90
N THR A 228 -0.05 -11.36 13.69
CA THR A 228 -0.03 -9.89 13.66
C THR A 228 0.41 -9.36 12.29
N ALA A 229 1.44 -9.95 11.68
CA ALA A 229 1.89 -9.57 10.35
C ALA A 229 0.80 -9.83 9.29
N PHE A 230 0.11 -10.97 9.37
CA PHE A 230 -0.98 -11.29 8.44
C PHE A 230 -2.22 -10.41 8.67
N ASP A 231 -2.56 -10.10 9.93
CA ASP A 231 -3.64 -9.16 10.28
C ASP A 231 -3.40 -7.79 9.64
N LYS A 232 -2.17 -7.28 9.78
CA LYS A 232 -1.77 -6.01 9.15
C LYS A 232 -1.86 -6.06 7.64
N GLU A 233 -1.42 -7.15 6.99
CA GLU A 233 -1.55 -7.27 5.54
C GLU A 233 -3.01 -7.38 5.08
N ILE A 234 -3.90 -8.03 5.85
CA ILE A 234 -5.34 -8.02 5.56
C ILE A 234 -5.86 -6.59 5.58
N LEU A 235 -5.55 -5.84 6.65
CA LEU A 235 -5.95 -4.44 6.81
C LEU A 235 -5.39 -3.53 5.69
N GLN A 236 -4.12 -3.71 5.30
CA GLN A 236 -3.41 -2.82 4.39
C GLN A 236 -3.58 -3.16 2.90
N LYS A 237 -3.91 -4.42 2.55
CA LYS A 237 -3.98 -4.88 1.15
C LYS A 237 -5.34 -5.45 0.74
N VAL A 238 -6.07 -6.05 1.68
CA VAL A 238 -7.29 -6.79 1.36
C VAL A 238 -8.53 -5.94 1.61
N LEU A 239 -8.71 -5.45 2.84
CA LEU A 239 -9.89 -4.68 3.23
C LEU A 239 -10.09 -3.36 2.46
N PRO A 240 -9.05 -2.62 2.02
CA PRO A 240 -9.20 -1.37 1.24
C PRO A 240 -10.01 -1.51 -0.07
N ARG A 241 -10.20 -2.75 -0.52
CA ARG A 241 -10.94 -3.09 -1.74
C ARG A 241 -12.43 -3.26 -1.50
N ILE A 242 -12.85 -3.38 -0.24
CA ILE A 242 -14.24 -3.65 0.16
C ILE A 242 -14.99 -2.33 0.29
N GLN A 243 -15.99 -2.16 -0.57
CA GLN A 243 -16.94 -1.06 -0.52
C GLN A 243 -18.23 -1.45 -1.23
N GLY A 244 -19.35 -0.86 -0.81
CA GLY A 244 -20.64 -1.03 -1.47
C GLY A 244 -21.83 -1.03 -0.53
N SER A 245 -23.02 -1.13 -1.14
CA SER A 245 -24.33 -1.12 -0.46
C SER A 245 -25.13 -2.41 -0.71
N SER A 246 -24.55 -3.40 -1.40
CA SER A 246 -25.28 -4.62 -1.75
C SER A 246 -25.38 -5.59 -0.57
N ALA A 247 -26.42 -6.43 -0.54
CA ALA A 247 -26.58 -7.47 0.47
C ALA A 247 -25.40 -8.47 0.50
N ILE A 248 -24.77 -8.71 -0.65
CA ILE A 248 -23.56 -9.55 -0.75
C ILE A 248 -22.41 -8.93 0.03
N ILE A 249 -22.28 -7.60 0.07
CA ILE A 249 -21.26 -6.93 0.89
C ILE A 249 -21.50 -7.20 2.38
N LYS A 250 -22.75 -7.14 2.84
CA LYS A 250 -23.09 -7.50 4.22
C LYS A 250 -22.72 -8.95 4.56
N GLU A 251 -23.04 -9.89 3.65
CA GLU A 251 -22.71 -11.31 3.82
C GLU A 251 -21.20 -11.51 3.99
N ILE A 252 -20.38 -10.95 3.08
CA ILE A 252 -18.93 -11.11 3.19
C ILE A 252 -18.37 -10.44 4.45
N LEU A 253 -18.92 -9.31 4.90
CA LEU A 253 -18.46 -8.67 6.15
C LEU A 253 -18.68 -9.58 7.36
N LEU A 254 -19.84 -10.24 7.44
CA LEU A 254 -20.12 -11.19 8.53
C LEU A 254 -19.21 -12.42 8.46
N GLU A 255 -18.98 -12.98 7.27
CA GLU A 255 -18.08 -14.13 7.10
C GLU A 255 -16.62 -13.79 7.38
N LEU A 256 -16.17 -12.59 7.01
CA LEU A 256 -14.84 -12.09 7.36
C LEU A 256 -14.71 -11.92 8.88
N PHE A 257 -15.73 -11.36 9.53
CA PHE A 257 -15.72 -11.23 10.99
C PHE A 257 -15.63 -12.59 11.69
N ASP A 258 -16.40 -13.58 11.22
CA ASP A 258 -16.33 -14.96 11.71
C ASP A 258 -14.95 -15.58 11.47
N PHE A 259 -14.35 -15.35 10.30
CA PHE A 259 -13.00 -15.83 9.99
C PHE A 259 -11.93 -15.21 10.91
N PHE A 260 -12.09 -13.95 11.32
CA PHE A 260 -11.13 -13.24 12.17
C PHE A 260 -11.28 -13.54 13.66
N SER A 261 -12.50 -13.80 14.12
CA SER A 261 -12.84 -13.97 15.53
C SER A 261 -13.12 -15.42 15.95
N GLY A 262 -13.42 -16.30 15.00
CA GLY A 262 -13.91 -17.66 15.28
C GLY A 262 -15.38 -17.72 15.68
N SER A 263 -16.16 -16.65 15.49
CA SER A 263 -17.59 -16.61 15.75
C SER A 263 -18.43 -17.28 14.65
N SER A 264 -19.76 -17.11 14.71
CA SER A 264 -20.70 -17.66 13.70
C SER A 264 -21.87 -16.71 13.42
N PHE A 265 -21.62 -15.40 13.36
CA PHE A 265 -22.62 -14.38 13.06
C PHE A 265 -23.15 -14.44 11.63
N SER A 266 -22.39 -14.98 10.68
CA SER A 266 -22.80 -15.14 9.27
C SER A 266 -24.03 -16.05 9.09
N GLN A 267 -24.34 -16.89 10.08
CA GLN A 267 -25.53 -17.77 10.05
C GLN A 267 -26.80 -17.08 10.58
N GLU A 268 -26.66 -15.90 11.15
CA GLU A 268 -27.75 -15.16 11.78
C GLU A 268 -28.39 -14.16 10.81
N ASN A 269 -29.69 -13.91 11.00
CA ASN A 269 -30.44 -12.93 10.21
C ASN A 269 -30.69 -11.65 11.01
N GLY A 270 -30.87 -10.54 10.29
CA GLY A 270 -31.28 -9.25 10.87
C GLY A 270 -30.16 -8.22 10.98
N GLN A 271 -30.34 -7.25 11.87
CA GLN A 271 -29.34 -6.24 12.19
C GLN A 271 -28.41 -6.78 13.28
N LEU A 272 -27.13 -6.90 12.97
CA LEU A 272 -26.14 -7.56 13.82
C LEU A 272 -25.00 -6.63 14.25
N ALA A 273 -24.88 -5.43 13.68
CA ALA A 273 -23.73 -4.56 13.91
C ALA A 273 -23.48 -4.27 15.39
N ALA A 274 -24.53 -3.93 16.15
CA ALA A 274 -24.40 -3.65 17.58
C ALA A 274 -23.96 -4.88 18.41
N ARG A 275 -24.35 -6.09 17.99
CA ARG A 275 -23.95 -7.34 18.64
C ARG A 275 -22.51 -7.72 18.29
N VAL A 276 -22.14 -7.60 17.02
CA VAL A 276 -20.78 -7.79 16.51
C VAL A 276 -19.81 -6.84 17.22
N TRP A 277 -20.17 -5.56 17.34
CA TRP A 277 -19.35 -4.56 18.05
C TRP A 277 -19.15 -4.90 19.53
N LYS A 278 -20.24 -5.24 20.24
CA LYS A 278 -20.14 -5.67 21.66
C LYS A 278 -19.31 -6.94 21.82
N TYR A 279 -19.44 -7.89 20.88
CA TYR A 279 -18.66 -9.12 20.90
C TYR A 279 -17.17 -8.84 20.70
N TYR A 280 -16.79 -7.96 19.76
CA TYR A 280 -15.42 -7.48 19.58
C TYR A 280 -14.85 -6.88 20.88
N GLN A 281 -15.56 -5.91 21.47
CA GLN A 281 -15.10 -5.23 22.70
C GLN A 281 -14.87 -6.18 23.88
N ALA A 282 -15.65 -7.26 23.97
CA ALA A 282 -15.55 -8.22 25.07
C ALA A 282 -14.49 -9.32 24.86
N ASN A 283 -13.99 -9.51 23.63
CA ASN A 283 -13.19 -10.69 23.27
C ASN A 283 -11.94 -10.36 22.43
N GLN A 284 -11.49 -9.11 22.41
CA GLN A 284 -10.39 -8.65 21.54
C GLN A 284 -9.12 -9.53 21.64
N GLU A 285 -8.73 -9.93 22.86
CA GLU A 285 -7.52 -10.73 23.09
C GLU A 285 -7.60 -12.17 22.56
N SER A 286 -8.81 -12.71 22.34
CA SER A 286 -8.98 -14.07 21.83
C SER A 286 -9.05 -14.12 20.30
N PHE A 287 -9.08 -12.98 19.62
CA PHE A 287 -9.24 -12.93 18.17
C PHE A 287 -7.94 -13.33 17.48
N LYS A 288 -8.07 -14.03 16.36
CA LYS A 288 -6.91 -14.40 15.55
C LYS A 288 -6.32 -13.17 14.85
N TYR A 289 -7.20 -12.28 14.38
CA TYR A 289 -6.89 -11.06 13.64
C TYR A 289 -7.72 -9.88 14.19
N PRO A 290 -7.34 -9.34 15.37
CA PRO A 290 -8.12 -8.33 16.07
C PRO A 290 -8.28 -7.01 15.29
N GLU A 291 -7.24 -6.49 14.63
CA GLU A 291 -7.29 -5.20 13.91
C GLU A 291 -8.25 -5.29 12.71
N SER A 292 -8.17 -6.38 11.95
CA SER A 292 -9.09 -6.63 10.84
C SER A 292 -10.53 -6.82 11.31
N ALA A 293 -10.75 -7.48 12.45
CA ALA A 293 -12.08 -7.68 13.01
C ALA A 293 -12.72 -6.36 13.50
N GLU A 294 -11.93 -5.49 14.12
CA GLU A 294 -12.36 -4.15 14.50
C GLU A 294 -12.86 -3.38 13.28
N LYS A 295 -12.06 -3.38 12.21
CA LYS A 295 -12.39 -2.68 10.96
C LYS A 295 -13.67 -3.21 10.34
N ILE A 296 -13.84 -4.54 10.30
CA ILE A 296 -15.07 -5.15 9.79
C ILE A 296 -16.29 -4.80 10.66
N ALA A 297 -16.15 -4.82 11.99
CA ALA A 297 -17.25 -4.46 12.88
C ALA A 297 -17.69 -3.01 12.68
N TYR A 298 -16.74 -2.09 12.47
CA TYR A 298 -17.01 -0.71 12.10
C TYR A 298 -17.72 -0.61 10.73
N MET A 299 -17.19 -1.28 9.71
CA MET A 299 -17.77 -1.30 8.37
C MET A 299 -19.20 -1.86 8.35
N LEU A 300 -19.48 -2.89 9.15
CA LEU A 300 -20.82 -3.47 9.27
C LEU A 300 -21.80 -2.50 9.92
N ARG A 301 -21.35 -1.74 10.93
CA ARG A 301 -22.14 -0.68 11.55
C ARG A 301 -22.51 0.40 10.54
N ARG A 302 -21.54 0.90 9.78
CA ARG A 302 -21.77 1.86 8.68
C ARG A 302 -22.77 1.32 7.65
N PHE A 303 -22.61 0.06 7.24
CA PHE A 303 -23.53 -0.56 6.30
C PHE A 303 -24.99 -0.57 6.80
N GLU A 304 -25.21 -0.89 8.08
CA GLU A 304 -26.55 -0.96 8.66
C GLU A 304 -27.16 0.42 8.97
N GLU A 305 -26.34 1.41 9.34
CA GLU A 305 -26.76 2.77 9.66
C GLU A 305 -26.98 3.62 8.38
N ASP A 306 -26.01 3.60 7.46
CA ASP A 306 -25.95 4.50 6.30
C ASP A 306 -26.38 3.81 4.98
N GLY A 307 -26.57 2.48 5.00
CA GLY A 307 -26.91 1.69 3.80
C GLY A 307 -25.75 1.49 2.83
N PHE A 308 -24.56 1.97 3.18
CA PHE A 308 -23.32 1.86 2.40
C PHE A 308 -22.14 1.70 3.35
N THR A 309 -21.11 0.99 2.92
CA THR A 309 -19.86 0.88 3.66
C THR A 309 -18.67 0.97 2.74
N SER A 310 -17.56 1.46 3.27
CA SER A 310 -16.28 1.54 2.60
C SER A 310 -15.20 1.35 3.65
N TYR A 311 -14.08 0.76 3.26
CA TYR A 311 -12.90 0.75 4.13
C TYR A 311 -12.47 2.17 4.55
N TRP A 312 -12.80 3.17 3.74
CA TRP A 312 -12.30 4.54 3.92
C TRP A 312 -13.22 5.47 4.73
N LEU A 313 -14.45 5.04 5.06
CA LEU A 313 -15.52 5.91 5.60
C LEU A 313 -16.15 5.36 6.87
#